data_AF-A0A5T0GRJ6-F1
#
_entry.id   AF-A0A5T0GRJ6-F1
#
_cell.length_a   1.000
_cell.length_b   1.000
_cell.length_c   1.000
_cell.angle_alpha   90.00
_cell.angle_beta   90.00
_cell.angle_gamma   90.00
#
_symmetry.space_group_name_H-M   'P 1'
#
loop_
_entity.id
_entity.type
_entity.pdbx_description
1 polymer ?
#
loop_
_entity_poly.entity_id
_entity_poly.type
_entity_poly.pdbx_seq_one_letter_code
_entity_poly.pdbx_strand_id
1 'polypeptide(L)'
;KSVTHPHTIKYLQKNNRAFILVSTYASFIQYLKLDYFGYFNMGKSVANMSYLLTEYLNYKNIILIGQDLAYAKDGFSHTKDYKNLDKHEGHFQRDKGKFQCLAYGGNGKVESSRIWTMFRLIFENDINYFQKLF
;
A
#
# COMPACT_ATOMS: atom_id res chain seq x y z
N LYS A 1 -6.96 -16.61 5.71
CA LYS A 1 -7.28 -16.17 4.33
C LYS A 1 -5.97 -15.84 3.64
N SER A 2 -5.51 -16.67 2.70
CA SER A 2 -4.39 -16.28 1.82
C SER A 2 -4.95 -15.33 0.77
N VAL A 3 -4.37 -14.13 0.64
CA VAL A 3 -4.87 -13.06 -0.25
C VAL A 3 -4.18 -13.06 -1.62
N THR A 4 -3.34 -14.05 -1.90
CA THR A 4 -2.60 -14.18 -3.16
C THR A 4 -3.15 -15.30 -4.03
N HIS A 5 -2.93 -15.21 -5.34
CA HIS A 5 -3.31 -16.26 -6.29
C HIS A 5 -2.65 -17.62 -5.92
N PRO A 6 -3.34 -18.78 -6.06
CA PRO A 6 -2.78 -20.09 -5.67
C PRO A 6 -1.43 -20.45 -6.33
N HIS A 7 -1.20 -19.95 -7.55
CA HIS A 7 0.06 -20.20 -8.27
C HIS A 7 1.22 -19.30 -7.85
N THR A 8 1.04 -18.37 -6.90
CA THR A 8 2.07 -17.41 -6.50
C THR A 8 3.35 -18.12 -6.05
N ILE A 9 3.22 -19.10 -5.14
CA ILE A 9 4.36 -19.89 -4.64
C ILE A 9 5.04 -20.66 -5.77
N LYS A 10 4.25 -21.33 -6.63
CA LYS A 10 4.75 -22.06 -7.80
C LYS A 10 5.62 -21.18 -8.69
N TYR A 11 5.20 -19.94 -8.95
CA TYR A 11 5.95 -19.02 -9.82
C TYR A 11 7.17 -18.41 -9.14
N LEU A 12 7.13 -18.14 -7.83
CA LEU A 12 8.31 -17.69 -7.09
C LEU A 12 9.39 -18.78 -7.08
N GLN A 13 9.00 -20.03 -6.81
CA GLN A 13 9.89 -21.19 -6.84
C GLN A 13 10.45 -21.46 -8.24
N LYS A 14 9.60 -21.44 -9.28
CA LYS A 14 10.03 -21.62 -10.69
C LYS A 14 11.12 -20.61 -11.10
N ASN A 15 11.08 -19.40 -10.53
CA ASN A 15 12.02 -18.32 -10.83
C ASN A 15 13.15 -18.19 -9.79
N ASN A 16 13.37 -19.22 -8.94
CA ASN A 16 14.40 -19.23 -7.89
C ASN A 16 14.39 -17.98 -7.00
N ARG A 17 13.21 -17.48 -6.64
CA ARG A 17 13.05 -16.31 -5.76
C ARG A 17 13.03 -16.75 -4.31
N ALA A 18 13.80 -16.08 -3.47
CA ALA A 18 13.64 -16.16 -2.02
C ALA A 18 12.33 -15.46 -1.61
N PHE A 19 11.55 -16.07 -0.72
CA PHE A 19 10.34 -15.49 -0.17
C PHE A 19 10.08 -16.03 1.24
N ILE A 20 9.32 -15.26 2.01
CA ILE A 20 8.82 -15.66 3.33
C ILE A 20 7.30 -15.58 3.29
N LEU A 21 6.63 -16.56 3.87
CA LEU A 21 5.19 -16.54 4.06
C LEU A 21 4.90 -15.88 5.41
N VAL A 22 4.18 -14.77 5.38
CA VAL A 22 3.80 -14.03 6.58
C VAL A 22 2.28 -14.08 6.70
N SER A 23 1.79 -14.40 7.89
CA SER A 23 0.36 -14.38 8.18
C SER A 23 -0.06 -13.01 8.67
N THR A 24 -1.16 -12.49 8.12
CA THR A 24 -1.85 -11.36 8.74
C THR A 24 -2.46 -11.80 10.07
N TYR A 25 -2.62 -10.87 11.00
CA TYR A 25 -3.46 -11.10 12.18
C TYR A 25 -4.84 -11.64 11.75
N ALA A 26 -5.23 -12.76 12.35
CA ALA A 26 -6.55 -13.35 12.21
C ALA A 26 -6.88 -14.14 13.46
N SER A 27 -8.13 -14.09 13.91
CA SER A 27 -8.58 -14.78 15.13
C SER A 27 -8.28 -16.28 15.10
N PHE A 28 -8.28 -16.90 13.92
CA PHE A 28 -7.89 -18.31 13.74
C PHE A 28 -6.40 -18.56 14.02
N ILE A 29 -5.51 -17.68 13.55
CA ILE A 29 -4.06 -17.80 13.79
C ILE A 29 -3.76 -17.62 15.29
N GLN A 30 -4.45 -16.66 15.92
CA GLN A 30 -4.37 -16.42 17.36
C GLN A 30 -4.92 -17.59 18.17
N TYR A 31 -6.07 -18.15 17.77
CA TYR A 31 -6.68 -19.32 18.41
C TYR A 31 -5.74 -20.53 18.41
N LEU A 32 -5.05 -20.76 17.29
CA LEU A 32 -4.07 -21.85 17.17
C LEU A 32 -2.72 -21.55 17.83
N LYS A 33 -2.53 -20.36 18.44
CA LYS A 33 -1.27 -19.92 19.08
C LYS A 33 -0.05 -20.12 18.19
N LEU A 34 -0.16 -19.75 16.92
CA LEU A 34 0.94 -19.83 15.96
C LEU A 34 1.94 -18.67 16.14
N ASP A 35 2.32 -18.41 17.39
CA ASP A 35 3.10 -17.24 17.82
C ASP A 35 4.49 -17.20 17.16
N TYR A 36 5.03 -18.36 16.78
CA TYR A 36 6.31 -18.47 16.09
C TYR A 36 6.36 -17.70 14.76
N PHE A 37 5.23 -17.61 14.05
CA PHE A 37 5.16 -16.88 12.77
C PHE A 37 4.84 -15.40 12.95
N GLY A 38 4.55 -14.97 14.18
CA GLY A 38 4.18 -13.60 14.53
C GLY A 38 2.80 -13.17 14.03
N TYR A 39 2.37 -12.00 14.52
CA TYR A 39 1.12 -11.34 14.09
C TYR A 39 1.46 -10.06 13.37
N PHE A 40 1.64 -10.14 12.05
CA PHE A 40 2.01 -8.97 11.27
C PHE A 40 0.76 -8.24 10.77
N ASN A 41 0.64 -6.95 11.06
CA ASN A 41 -0.47 -6.14 10.54
C ASN A 41 -0.19 -5.76 9.09
N MET A 42 -1.01 -6.24 8.16
CA MET A 42 -0.73 -6.11 6.72
C MET A 42 -1.15 -4.78 6.09
N GLY A 43 -1.57 -3.78 6.89
CA GLY A 43 -1.99 -2.49 6.38
C GLY A 43 -3.23 -2.57 5.46
N LYS A 44 -3.48 -1.52 4.67
CA LYS A 44 -4.61 -1.46 3.71
C LYS A 44 -4.19 -1.54 2.25
N SER A 45 -2.88 -1.47 1.98
CA SER A 45 -2.27 -1.65 0.66
C SER A 45 -0.91 -2.33 0.83
N VAL A 46 -0.35 -2.87 -0.26
CA VAL A 46 1.00 -3.47 -0.26
C VAL A 46 2.07 -2.46 0.15
N ALA A 47 1.89 -1.19 -0.20
CA ALA A 47 2.83 -0.14 0.16
C ALA A 47 2.76 0.21 1.65
N ASN A 48 1.55 0.32 2.23
CA ASN A 48 1.40 0.50 3.68
C ASN A 48 1.99 -0.69 4.45
N MET A 49 1.76 -1.92 3.96
CA MET A 49 2.37 -3.13 4.53
C MET A 49 3.90 -3.06 4.52
N SER A 50 4.47 -2.63 3.39
CA SER A 50 5.92 -2.55 3.21
C SER A 50 6.53 -1.52 4.16
N TYR A 51 5.86 -0.39 4.36
CA TYR A 51 6.28 0.63 5.32
C TYR A 51 6.25 0.10 6.77
N LEU A 52 5.16 -0.55 7.18
CA LEU A 52 5.10 -1.19 8.51
C LEU A 52 6.23 -2.20 8.70
N LEU A 53 6.53 -3.00 7.66
CA LEU A 53 7.63 -3.96 7.73
C LEU A 53 8.98 -3.27 7.95
N THR A 54 9.23 -2.15 7.26
CA THR A 54 10.48 -1.39 7.45
C THR A 54 10.61 -0.81 8.85
N GLU A 55 9.49 -0.34 9.44
CA GLU A 55 9.46 0.15 10.83
C GLU A 55 9.74 -0.96 11.83
N TYR A 56 9.11 -2.13 11.70
CA TYR A 56 9.36 -3.29 12.58
C TYR A 56 10.79 -3.85 12.45
N LEU A 57 11.44 -3.63 11.31
CA LEU A 57 12.85 -3.97 11.11
C LEU A 57 13.81 -2.85 11.57
N ASN A 58 13.29 -1.76 12.16
CA ASN A 58 14.02 -0.60 12.69
C ASN A 58 14.90 0.11 11.64
N TYR A 59 14.46 0.17 10.38
CA TYR A 59 15.12 0.99 9.37
C TYR A 59 14.88 2.48 9.66
N LYS A 60 15.97 3.26 9.77
CA LYS A 60 15.88 4.71 10.08
C LYS A 60 15.54 5.57 8.86
N ASN A 61 16.05 5.18 7.69
CA ASN A 61 15.90 5.95 6.46
C ASN A 61 14.99 5.18 5.51
N ILE A 62 13.75 5.65 5.38
CA ILE A 62 12.74 5.01 4.52
C ILE A 62 12.38 5.98 3.40
N ILE A 63 12.52 5.53 2.15
CA ILE A 63 12.20 6.31 0.95
C ILE A 63 11.05 5.62 0.23
N LEU A 64 9.93 6.33 0.04
CA LEU A 64 8.78 5.84 -0.71
C LEU A 64 8.92 6.27 -2.18
N ILE A 65 8.92 5.29 -3.10
CA ILE A 65 9.02 5.51 -4.54
C ILE A 65 7.83 4.86 -5.24
N GLY A 66 7.29 5.53 -6.26
CA GLY A 66 6.20 5.01 -7.09
C GLY A 66 4.87 4.88 -6.36
N GLN A 67 4.66 5.65 -5.29
CA GLN A 67 3.39 5.71 -4.56
C GLN A 67 2.55 6.89 -5.06
N ASP A 68 2.07 6.77 -6.29
CA ASP A 68 1.23 7.79 -6.91
C ASP A 68 -0.19 7.68 -6.36
N LEU A 69 -0.43 8.37 -5.25
CA LEU A 69 -1.71 8.42 -4.54
C LEU A 69 -2.59 9.60 -5.02
N ALA A 70 -2.39 10.03 -6.27
CA ALA A 70 -3.08 11.16 -6.88
C ALA A 70 -3.21 10.94 -8.40
N TYR A 71 -4.22 11.58 -8.99
CA TYR A 71 -4.37 11.61 -10.44
C TYR A 71 -3.33 12.53 -11.09
N ALA A 72 -2.96 12.22 -12.33
CA ALA A 72 -2.19 13.12 -13.17
C ALA A 72 -3.01 14.38 -13.54
N LYS A 73 -2.33 15.42 -14.07
CA LYS A 73 -2.98 16.68 -14.47
C LYS A 73 -4.06 16.51 -15.53
N ASP A 74 -3.91 15.50 -16.39
CA ASP A 74 -4.90 15.12 -17.41
C ASP A 74 -6.01 14.19 -16.86
N GLY A 75 -6.01 13.92 -15.55
CA GLY A 75 -7.00 13.12 -14.85
C GLY A 75 -6.75 11.62 -14.91
N PHE A 76 -5.69 11.15 -15.58
CA PHE A 76 -5.39 9.73 -15.64
C PHE A 76 -4.81 9.21 -14.32
N SER A 77 -5.17 7.97 -13.97
CA SER A 77 -4.63 7.26 -12.81
C SER A 77 -3.39 6.42 -13.15
N HIS A 78 -3.14 6.16 -14.43
CA HIS A 78 -2.07 5.33 -14.96
C HIS A 78 -1.50 5.97 -16.22
N THR A 79 -0.35 5.48 -16.70
CA THR A 79 0.22 5.90 -17.98
C THR A 79 -0.69 5.53 -19.16
N LYS A 80 -0.60 6.28 -20.26
CA LYS A 80 -1.49 6.12 -21.44
C LYS A 80 -1.33 4.80 -22.19
N ASP A 81 -0.25 4.07 -21.95
CA ASP A 81 0.04 2.74 -22.50
C ASP A 81 -0.42 1.60 -21.58
N TYR A 82 -1.05 1.90 -20.44
CA TYR A 82 -1.56 0.88 -19.54
C TYR A 82 -2.70 0.08 -20.19
N LYS A 83 -2.54 -1.25 -20.24
CA LYS A 83 -3.45 -2.14 -20.99
C LYS A 83 -4.89 -2.17 -20.49
N ASN A 84 -5.14 -1.78 -19.23
CA ASN A 84 -6.47 -1.81 -18.62
C ASN A 84 -6.98 -0.40 -18.29
N LEU A 85 -6.64 0.61 -19.10
CA LEU A 85 -7.10 1.98 -18.88
C LEU A 85 -8.62 2.12 -18.87
N ASP A 86 -9.30 1.32 -19.70
CA ASP A 86 -10.76 1.20 -19.77
C ASP A 86 -11.40 0.94 -18.40
N LYS A 87 -10.75 0.15 -17.55
CA LYS A 87 -11.22 -0.16 -16.18
C LYS A 87 -11.17 1.03 -15.22
N HIS A 88 -10.61 2.15 -15.66
CA HIS A 88 -10.45 3.36 -14.85
C HIS A 88 -11.18 4.57 -15.43
N GLU A 89 -11.95 4.38 -16.51
CA GLU A 89 -12.78 5.45 -17.07
C GLU A 89 -13.80 5.96 -16.04
N GLY A 90 -13.99 7.27 -16.01
CA GLY A 90 -14.92 7.94 -15.09
C GLY A 90 -14.46 8.02 -13.63
N HIS A 91 -13.36 7.37 -13.23
CA HIS A 91 -12.85 7.42 -11.85
C HIS A 91 -12.49 8.85 -11.43
N PHE A 92 -11.79 9.57 -12.29
CA PHE A 92 -11.43 10.96 -12.03
C PHE A 92 -12.67 11.84 -11.89
N GLN A 93 -13.62 11.75 -12.83
CA GLN A 93 -14.84 12.54 -12.81
C GLN A 93 -15.68 12.26 -11.57
N ARG A 94 -15.74 11.00 -11.13
CA ARG A 94 -16.41 10.59 -9.89
C ARG A 94 -15.78 11.25 -8.67
N ASP A 95 -14.46 11.37 -8.62
CA ASP A 95 -13.71 11.79 -7.43
C ASP A 95 -13.35 13.29 -7.45
N LYS A 96 -13.42 13.94 -8.61
CA LYS A 96 -13.01 15.34 -8.85
C LYS A 96 -13.61 16.30 -7.82
N GLY A 97 -12.74 17.07 -7.17
CA GLY A 97 -13.10 18.07 -6.16
C GLY A 97 -13.52 17.48 -4.81
N LYS A 98 -13.61 16.16 -4.66
CA LYS A 98 -14.01 15.50 -3.39
C LYS A 98 -12.82 15.16 -2.52
N PHE A 99 -11.71 14.78 -3.14
CA PHE A 99 -10.49 14.37 -2.44
C PHE A 99 -9.30 15.09 -3.06
N GLN A 100 -8.68 15.99 -2.30
CA GLN A 100 -7.51 16.73 -2.73
C GLN A 100 -6.43 16.67 -1.66
N CYS A 101 -5.19 16.73 -2.09
CA CYS A 101 -4.03 16.79 -1.20
C CYS A 101 -2.96 17.74 -1.72
N LEU A 102 -2.00 18.06 -0.86
CA LEU A 102 -0.81 18.80 -1.26
C LEU A 102 -0.01 17.96 -2.26
N ALA A 103 0.40 18.58 -3.36
CA ALA A 103 1.26 17.92 -4.34
C ALA A 103 2.60 17.53 -3.70
N TYR A 104 3.24 16.48 -4.23
CA TYR A 104 4.62 16.18 -3.86
C TYR A 104 5.52 17.41 -4.10
N GLY A 105 6.40 17.71 -3.15
CA GLY A 105 7.22 18.93 -3.16
C GLY A 105 6.51 20.19 -2.65
N GLY A 106 5.26 20.10 -2.19
CA GLY A 106 4.56 21.19 -1.49
C GLY A 106 3.90 22.23 -2.38
N ASN A 107 3.97 22.07 -3.71
CA ASN A 107 3.54 23.10 -4.65
C ASN A 107 2.17 22.78 -5.27
N GLY A 108 1.13 23.37 -4.68
CA GLY A 108 -0.24 23.28 -5.16
C GLY A 108 -1.01 22.07 -4.66
N LYS A 109 -2.23 21.88 -5.16
CA LYS A 109 -3.10 20.75 -4.82
C LYS A 109 -3.25 19.81 -6.00
N VAL A 110 -3.35 18.52 -5.70
CA VAL A 110 -3.65 17.46 -6.67
C VAL A 110 -4.92 16.74 -6.28
N GLU A 111 -5.64 16.26 -7.29
CA GLU A 111 -6.83 15.44 -7.12
C GLU A 111 -6.44 14.00 -6.76
N SER A 112 -7.22 13.37 -5.90
CA SER A 112 -7.01 12.00 -5.44
C SER A 112 -8.33 11.24 -5.41
N SER A 113 -8.29 9.99 -4.98
CA SER A 113 -9.48 9.17 -4.74
C SER A 113 -9.70 8.98 -3.24
N ARG A 114 -10.88 8.50 -2.87
CA ARG A 114 -11.18 8.10 -1.48
C ARG A 114 -10.17 7.09 -0.94
N ILE A 115 -9.85 6.07 -1.75
CA ILE A 115 -8.99 4.96 -1.34
C ILE A 115 -7.54 5.41 -1.21
N TRP A 116 -7.04 6.22 -2.15
CA TRP A 116 -5.68 6.76 -2.06
C TRP A 116 -5.53 7.75 -0.91
N THR A 117 -6.56 8.56 -0.64
CA THR A 117 -6.59 9.42 0.55
C THR A 117 -6.50 8.59 1.82
N MET A 118 -7.24 7.48 1.90
CA MET A 118 -7.15 6.54 3.03
C MET A 118 -5.73 5.97 3.17
N PHE A 119 -5.10 5.51 2.07
CA PHE A 119 -3.73 4.99 2.12
C PHE A 119 -2.71 6.02 2.61
N ARG A 120 -2.84 7.27 2.14
CA ARG A 120 -1.99 8.40 2.55
C ARG A 120 -2.15 8.73 4.03
N LEU A 121 -3.39 8.84 4.51
CA LEU A 121 -3.66 9.09 5.93
C LEU A 121 -3.13 7.97 6.84
N ILE A 122 -3.13 6.72 6.36
CA ILE A 122 -2.52 5.61 7.10
C ILE A 122 -1.01 5.78 7.18
N PHE A 123 -0.33 6.14 6.09
CA PHE A 123 1.11 6.45 6.16
C PHE A 123 1.37 7.59 7.16
N GLU A 124 0.64 8.70 7.07
CA GLU A 124 0.82 9.85 7.96
C GLU A 124 0.62 9.45 9.43
N ASN A 125 -0.39 8.63 9.74
CA ASN A 125 -0.66 8.14 11.09
C ASN A 125 0.44 7.18 11.58
N ASP A 126 0.83 6.20 10.76
CA ASP A 126 1.83 5.21 11.16
C ASP A 126 3.20 5.89 11.36
N ILE A 127 3.61 6.81 10.47
CA ILE A 127 4.82 7.64 10.62
C ILE A 127 4.78 8.41 11.94
N ASN A 128 3.67 9.08 12.23
CA ASN A 128 3.54 9.84 13.47
C ASN A 128 3.60 8.95 14.72
N TYR A 129 3.04 7.74 14.65
CA TYR A 129 3.07 6.77 15.73
C TYR A 129 4.50 6.28 16.00
N PHE A 130 5.22 5.81 14.97
CA PHE A 130 6.57 5.27 15.14
C PHE A 130 7.60 6.35 15.51
N GLN A 131 7.45 7.58 15.03
CA GLN A 131 8.27 8.73 15.47
C GLN A 131 8.13 9.06 16.96
N LYS A 132 7.07 8.61 17.63
CA LYS A 132 6.87 8.83 19.08
C LYS A 132 7.38 7.68 19.94
N LEU A 133 7.61 6.51 19.34
CA LEU A 133 8.07 5.30 20.04
C LEU A 133 9.58 5.23 20.16
N PHE A 134 10.31 5.92 19.29
CA PHE A 134 11.76 5.96 19.19
C PHE A 134 12.26 7.40 19.23
#